data_AF-A0A507DXI6-F1
#
_entry.id   AF-A0A507DXI6-F1
#
_cell.length_a   1.000
_cell.length_b   1.000
_cell.length_c   1.000
_cell.angle_alpha   90.00
_cell.angle_beta   90.00
_cell.angle_gamma   90.00
#
_symmetry.space_group_name_H-M   'P 1'
#
loop_
_entity.id
_entity.type
_entity.pdbx_description
1 polymer ?
#
loop_
_entity_poly.entity_id
_entity_poly.type
_entity_poly.pdbx_seq_one_letter_code
_entity_poly.pdbx_strand_id
1 'polypeptide(L)'
;MSSKKELLELIQQFRTQVKSAALPEAFRVPATLGSNGFFSNTTGKLAYNNRVYCFTGPSSTRLDNWSSCTLRIGQSTFQSSEQVIFAACKAGLFQDEAALMEAVSTPEMSASQAKYLGRNVQNFVESVWKGNAGWMSDVAILIKCLQNVEVMEELVRTRGLMIGEASKRDLVWGIGVEASHAASLDPNKWRGKNWLGQSLVRVREFLLQEEAGLLITSEQNLDLFYSWFEGKQIQ
;
A
#
# COMPACT_ATOMS: atom_id res chain seq x y z
N MET A 1 -4.69 23.04 9.79
CA MET A 1 -3.51 22.23 10.19
C MET A 1 -2.86 21.73 8.91
N SER A 2 -1.53 21.73 8.78
CA SER A 2 -0.88 21.06 7.64
C SER A 2 -1.18 19.56 7.73
N SER A 3 -1.43 18.94 6.58
CA SER A 3 -1.78 17.51 6.47
C SER A 3 -0.70 16.58 6.99
N LYS A 4 0.56 17.04 7.04
CA LYS A 4 1.65 16.33 7.74
C LYS A 4 1.38 16.17 9.24
N LYS A 5 0.87 17.22 9.89
CA LYS A 5 0.56 17.19 11.32
C LYS A 5 -0.54 16.17 11.62
N GLU A 6 -1.55 16.10 10.75
CA GLU A 6 -2.64 15.13 10.86
C GLU A 6 -2.14 13.68 10.80
N LEU A 7 -1.22 13.35 9.89
CA LEU A 7 -0.62 12.02 9.85
C LEU A 7 0.17 11.70 11.12
N LEU A 8 0.95 12.65 11.64
CA LEU A 8 1.69 12.45 12.89
C LEU A 8 0.76 12.23 14.09
N GLU A 9 -0.35 12.97 14.15
CA GLU A 9 -1.39 12.80 15.16
C GLU A 9 -2.06 11.42 15.03
N LEU A 10 -2.39 10.97 13.82
CA LEU A 10 -2.94 9.62 13.58
C LEU A 10 -1.96 8.51 14.01
N ILE A 11 -0.67 8.67 13.71
CA ILE A 11 0.37 7.73 14.16
C ILE A 11 0.43 7.68 15.70
N GLN A 12 0.38 8.84 16.37
CA GLN A 12 0.42 8.91 17.82
C GLN A 12 -0.83 8.31 18.48
N GLN A 13 -2.02 8.59 17.92
CA GLN A 13 -3.28 8.00 18.37
C GLN A 13 -3.24 6.48 18.26
N PHE A 14 -2.81 5.97 17.10
CA PHE A 14 -2.67 4.54 16.87
C PHE A 14 -1.70 3.88 17.88
N ARG A 15 -0.52 4.46 18.09
CA ARG A 15 0.45 3.92 19.06
C ARG A 15 -0.09 3.91 20.48
N THR A 16 -0.87 4.92 20.85
CA THR A 16 -1.55 4.96 22.16
C THR A 16 -2.56 3.82 22.28
N GLN A 17 -3.36 3.59 21.24
CA GLN A 17 -4.32 2.49 21.19
C GLN A 17 -3.64 1.14 21.33
N VAL A 18 -2.58 0.87 20.55
CA VAL A 18 -1.84 -0.41 20.59
C VAL A 18 -1.13 -0.63 21.94
N LYS A 19 -0.66 0.40 22.63
CA LYS A 19 -0.10 0.25 23.99
C LYS A 19 -1.15 -0.15 25.02
N SER A 20 -2.42 0.21 24.78
CA SER A 20 -3.53 -0.07 25.69
C SER A 20 -4.35 -1.33 25.35
N ALA A 21 -4.18 -1.87 24.15
CA ALA A 21 -4.95 -3.00 23.64
C ALA A 21 -4.04 -4.13 23.12
N ALA A 22 -4.45 -5.39 23.29
CA ALA A 22 -3.71 -6.50 22.71
C ALA A 22 -3.70 -6.41 21.17
N LEU A 23 -2.53 -6.62 20.56
CA LEU A 23 -2.41 -6.74 19.11
C LEU A 23 -3.32 -7.86 18.59
N PRO A 24 -3.87 -7.74 17.36
CA PRO A 24 -4.59 -8.82 16.71
C PRO A 24 -3.80 -10.14 16.72
N GLU A 25 -4.49 -11.28 16.82
CA GLU A 25 -3.81 -12.57 16.76
C GLU A 25 -3.11 -12.76 15.41
N ALA A 26 -1.84 -13.19 15.44
CA ALA A 26 -1.08 -13.46 14.23
C ALA A 26 -1.83 -14.46 13.36
N PHE A 27 -1.75 -14.26 12.05
CA PHE A 27 -2.24 -15.22 11.09
C PHE A 27 -1.53 -16.56 11.30
N ARG A 28 -2.32 -17.63 11.40
CA ARG A 28 -1.85 -19.01 11.47
C ARG A 28 -2.57 -19.82 10.42
N VAL A 29 -1.84 -20.72 9.76
CA VAL A 29 -2.44 -21.70 8.85
C VAL A 29 -3.36 -22.60 9.68
N PRO A 30 -4.65 -22.74 9.32
CA PRO A 30 -5.54 -23.69 10.00
C PRO A 30 -4.92 -25.09 10.01
N ALA A 31 -4.94 -25.77 11.16
CA ALA A 31 -4.36 -27.10 11.30
C ALA A 31 -4.92 -28.11 10.27
N THR A 32 -6.17 -27.89 9.84
CA THR A 32 -6.86 -28.69 8.80
C THR A 32 -6.25 -28.57 7.40
N LEU A 33 -5.47 -27.52 7.12
CA LEU A 33 -4.81 -27.29 5.83
C LEU A 33 -3.34 -27.74 5.83
N GLY A 34 -2.83 -28.29 6.93
CA GLY A 34 -1.43 -28.70 7.03
C GLY A 34 -0.48 -27.49 7.00
N SER A 35 0.56 -27.53 6.15
CA SER A 35 1.61 -26.49 6.10
C SER A 35 1.30 -25.33 5.14
N ASN A 36 0.40 -25.52 4.18
CA ASN A 36 0.08 -24.55 3.13
C ASN A 36 -1.44 -24.42 3.03
N GLY A 37 -1.95 -23.21 2.81
CA GLY A 37 -3.33 -22.97 2.44
C GLY A 37 -3.46 -22.17 1.16
N PHE A 38 -4.58 -22.36 0.48
CA PHE A 38 -4.96 -21.62 -0.71
C PHE A 38 -6.47 -21.36 -0.68
N PHE A 39 -6.86 -20.13 -0.95
CA PHE A 39 -8.24 -19.71 -1.08
C PHE A 39 -8.40 -18.96 -2.40
N SER A 40 -9.48 -19.23 -3.12
CA SER A 40 -9.80 -18.51 -4.36
C SER A 40 -11.29 -18.20 -4.37
N ASN A 41 -11.61 -17.00 -4.81
CA ASN A 41 -12.94 -16.65 -5.27
C ASN A 41 -12.84 -16.19 -6.74
N THR A 42 -13.95 -15.74 -7.32
CA THR A 42 -14.02 -15.38 -8.74
C THR A 42 -13.13 -14.18 -9.10
N THR A 43 -12.76 -13.36 -8.12
CA THR A 43 -12.14 -12.04 -8.33
C THR A 43 -10.79 -11.87 -7.61
N GLY A 44 -10.30 -12.91 -6.94
CA GLY A 44 -9.03 -12.87 -6.23
C GLY A 44 -8.60 -14.22 -5.64
N LYS A 45 -7.32 -14.28 -5.26
CA LYS A 45 -6.68 -15.48 -4.71
C LYS A 45 -5.81 -15.13 -3.50
N LEU A 46 -5.82 -15.98 -2.50
CA LEU A 46 -4.90 -15.96 -1.36
C LEU A 46 -4.14 -17.29 -1.32
N ALA A 47 -2.84 -17.24 -1.09
CA ALA A 47 -2.00 -18.40 -0.84
C ALA A 47 -1.13 -18.10 0.38
N TYR A 48 -0.99 -19.05 1.31
CA TYR A 48 -0.22 -18.79 2.52
C TYR A 48 0.44 -20.05 3.09
N ASN A 49 1.52 -19.87 3.84
CA ASN A 49 2.12 -20.86 4.72
C ASN A 49 2.65 -20.16 5.98
N ASN A 50 3.41 -20.87 6.82
CA ASN A 50 3.98 -20.31 8.06
C ASN A 50 5.10 -19.26 7.84
N ARG A 51 5.42 -18.90 6.59
CA ARG A 51 6.48 -17.94 6.22
C ARG A 51 6.03 -16.87 5.24
N VAL A 52 4.98 -17.13 4.46
CA VAL A 52 4.56 -16.32 3.31
C VAL A 52 3.05 -16.13 3.33
N TYR A 53 2.60 -14.91 3.07
CA TYR A 53 1.22 -14.53 2.80
C TYR A 53 1.16 -13.86 1.42
N CYS A 54 0.55 -14.53 0.45
CA CYS A 54 0.43 -14.07 -0.93
C CYS A 54 -1.03 -13.77 -1.27
N PHE A 55 -1.25 -12.71 -2.03
CA PHE A 55 -2.57 -12.32 -2.50
C PHE A 55 -2.54 -11.91 -3.98
N THR A 56 -3.69 -11.91 -4.65
CA THR A 56 -3.84 -11.34 -5.99
C THR A 56 -5.23 -10.76 -6.15
N GLY A 57 -5.28 -9.50 -6.51
CA GLY A 57 -6.52 -8.81 -6.85
C GLY A 57 -7.26 -8.26 -5.63
N PRO A 58 -8.02 -7.17 -5.81
CA PRO A 58 -8.59 -6.36 -4.73
C PRO A 58 -9.71 -7.05 -3.94
N SER A 59 -10.26 -8.16 -4.45
CA SER A 59 -11.29 -8.93 -3.73
C SER A 59 -10.73 -10.02 -2.82
N SER A 60 -9.41 -10.26 -2.86
CA SER A 60 -8.76 -11.25 -2.00
C SER A 60 -8.33 -10.67 -0.67
N THR A 61 -8.03 -9.37 -0.62
CA THR A 61 -7.46 -8.68 0.53
C THR A 61 -7.73 -7.18 0.43
N ARG A 62 -7.74 -6.47 1.55
CA ARG A 62 -7.69 -5.00 1.51
C ARG A 62 -6.26 -4.47 1.37
N LEU A 63 -5.22 -5.31 1.43
CA LEU A 63 -3.82 -4.90 1.31
C LEU A 63 -3.40 -4.56 -0.13
N ASP A 64 -4.16 -4.99 -1.13
CA ASP A 64 -3.92 -4.66 -2.53
C ASP A 64 -4.14 -3.16 -2.79
N ASN A 65 -3.27 -2.54 -3.60
CA ASN A 65 -3.39 -1.12 -3.95
C ASN A 65 -4.67 -0.80 -4.71
N TRP A 66 -5.26 -1.78 -5.38
CA TRP A 66 -6.51 -1.65 -6.13
C TRP A 66 -7.75 -1.81 -5.25
N SER A 67 -7.61 -2.23 -4.00
CA SER A 67 -8.75 -2.41 -3.09
C SER A 67 -9.39 -1.06 -2.77
N SER A 68 -10.72 -1.00 -2.90
CA SER A 68 -11.49 0.19 -2.55
C SER A 68 -11.39 0.45 -1.06
N CYS A 69 -10.70 1.52 -0.70
CA CYS A 69 -10.49 2.03 0.65
C CYS A 69 -10.37 3.54 0.53
N THR A 70 -11.25 4.27 1.23
CA THR A 70 -11.20 5.73 1.21
C THR A 70 -9.90 6.20 1.88
N LEU A 71 -9.15 7.06 1.18
CA LEU A 71 -8.03 7.81 1.74
C LEU A 71 -8.32 9.31 1.65
N ARG A 72 -8.02 10.04 2.72
CA ARG A 72 -8.07 11.50 2.77
C ARG A 72 -6.66 12.04 2.94
N ILE A 73 -6.22 12.90 2.02
CA ILE A 73 -4.89 13.51 2.02
C ILE A 73 -5.06 14.98 1.68
N GLY A 74 -4.82 15.87 2.66
CA GLY A 74 -5.23 17.26 2.50
C GLY A 74 -6.73 17.39 2.34
N GLN A 75 -7.16 18.13 1.34
CA GLN A 75 -8.57 18.31 1.01
C GLN A 75 -9.08 17.27 0.02
N SER A 76 -8.19 16.44 -0.53
CA SER A 76 -8.50 15.46 -1.56
C SER A 76 -8.92 14.13 -0.94
N THR A 77 -9.87 13.47 -1.60
CA THR A 77 -10.32 12.13 -1.24
C THR A 77 -10.02 11.19 -2.41
N PHE A 78 -9.53 9.99 -2.09
CA PHE A 78 -9.16 8.95 -3.06
C PHE A 78 -9.86 7.64 -2.70
N GLN A 79 -10.09 6.77 -3.68
CA GLN A 79 -10.76 5.48 -3.46
C GLN A 79 -9.79 4.30 -3.37
N SER A 80 -8.50 4.51 -3.69
CA SER A 80 -7.52 3.44 -3.68
C SER A 80 -6.10 3.98 -3.52
N SER A 81 -5.19 3.16 -3.00
CA SER A 81 -3.75 3.50 -2.99
C SER A 81 -3.18 3.59 -4.41
N GLU A 82 -3.76 2.88 -5.40
CA GLU A 82 -3.37 3.02 -6.81
C GLU A 82 -3.55 4.46 -7.30
N GLN A 83 -4.67 5.11 -6.96
CA GLN A 83 -4.94 6.52 -7.30
C GLN A 83 -3.93 7.46 -6.64
N VAL A 84 -3.62 7.24 -5.36
CA VAL A 84 -2.62 8.06 -4.64
C VAL A 84 -1.24 7.87 -5.25
N ILE A 85 -0.75 6.63 -5.39
CA ILE A 85 0.64 6.34 -5.76
C ILE A 85 0.88 6.55 -7.25
N PHE A 86 0.07 5.89 -8.10
CA PHE A 86 0.36 5.80 -9.52
C PHE A 86 -0.20 6.96 -10.34
N ALA A 87 -1.23 7.65 -9.86
CA ALA A 87 -1.73 8.87 -10.49
C ALA A 87 -1.19 10.12 -9.79
N ALA A 88 -1.67 10.44 -8.58
CA ALA A 88 -1.38 11.73 -7.95
C ALA A 88 0.10 11.93 -7.62
N CYS A 89 0.71 11.03 -6.84
CA CYS A 89 2.12 11.15 -6.46
C CYS A 89 3.06 11.11 -7.66
N LYS A 90 2.75 10.26 -8.64
CA LYS A 90 3.52 10.17 -9.87
C LYS A 90 3.43 11.47 -10.68
N ALA A 91 2.24 12.02 -10.85
CA ALA A 91 2.04 13.30 -11.53
C ALA A 91 2.75 14.44 -10.80
N GLY A 92 2.63 14.51 -9.47
CA GLY A 92 3.34 15.48 -8.64
C GLY A 92 4.86 15.39 -8.75
N LEU A 93 5.42 14.17 -8.74
CA LEU A 93 6.86 13.94 -8.88
C LEU A 93 7.41 14.43 -10.23
N PHE A 94 6.63 14.29 -11.30
CA PHE A 94 7.02 14.69 -12.66
C PHE A 94 6.45 16.04 -13.10
N GLN A 95 5.88 16.80 -12.15
CA GLN A 95 5.33 18.15 -12.37
C GLN A 95 4.28 18.19 -13.50
N ASP A 96 3.51 17.09 -13.65
CA ASP A 96 2.36 17.03 -14.54
C ASP A 96 1.11 17.54 -13.79
N GLU A 97 0.95 18.85 -13.81
CA GLU A 97 -0.13 19.54 -13.07
C GLU A 97 -1.53 19.14 -13.56
N ALA A 98 -1.69 18.81 -14.84
CA ALA A 98 -2.98 18.39 -15.39
C ALA A 98 -3.36 17.01 -14.86
N ALA A 99 -2.45 16.04 -14.93
CA ALA A 99 -2.69 14.70 -14.39
C ALA A 99 -2.83 14.71 -12.86
N LEU A 100 -2.08 15.57 -12.16
CA LEU A 100 -2.23 15.74 -10.72
C LEU A 100 -3.63 16.27 -10.39
N MET A 101 -4.08 17.32 -11.08
CA MET A 101 -5.41 17.92 -10.89
C MET A 101 -6.53 16.91 -11.15
N GLU A 102 -6.43 16.13 -12.23
CA GLU A 102 -7.39 15.05 -12.51
C GLU A 102 -7.41 14.01 -11.39
N ALA A 103 -6.23 13.56 -10.92
CA ALA A 103 -6.14 12.56 -9.88
C ALA A 103 -6.72 13.03 -8.53
N VAL A 104 -6.54 14.30 -8.16
CA VAL A 104 -6.99 14.85 -6.86
C VAL A 104 -8.45 15.32 -6.85
N SER A 105 -9.01 15.67 -8.02
CA SER A 105 -10.37 16.19 -8.16
C SER A 105 -11.40 15.14 -8.60
N THR A 106 -11.00 13.87 -8.75
CA THR A 106 -11.91 12.76 -9.10
C THR A 106 -11.93 11.72 -7.99
N PRO A 107 -12.66 11.95 -6.88
CA PRO A 107 -12.71 11.01 -5.77
C PRO A 107 -13.09 9.59 -6.19
N GLU A 108 -14.04 9.44 -7.11
CA GLU A 108 -14.58 8.17 -7.61
C GLU A 108 -13.70 7.43 -8.64
N MET A 109 -12.47 7.92 -8.89
CA MET A 109 -11.57 7.32 -9.88
C MET A 109 -11.26 5.85 -9.52
N SER A 110 -11.62 4.94 -10.41
CA SER A 110 -11.30 3.52 -10.24
C SER A 110 -9.79 3.26 -10.35
N ALA A 111 -9.31 2.18 -9.73
CA ALA A 111 -7.89 1.81 -9.79
C ALA A 111 -7.38 1.60 -11.24
N SER A 112 -8.23 1.14 -12.16
CA SER A 112 -7.87 1.00 -13.58
C SER A 112 -7.72 2.37 -14.26
N GLN A 113 -8.60 3.33 -13.99
CA GLN A 113 -8.47 4.72 -14.47
C GLN A 113 -7.23 5.39 -13.89
N ALA A 114 -6.99 5.26 -12.59
CA ALA A 114 -5.78 5.76 -11.94
C ALA A 114 -4.50 5.20 -12.59
N LYS A 115 -4.46 3.90 -12.85
CA LYS A 115 -3.33 3.28 -13.53
C LYS A 115 -3.17 3.75 -14.96
N TYR A 116 -4.27 3.98 -15.68
CA TYR A 116 -4.23 4.55 -17.02
C TYR A 116 -3.67 5.96 -17.00
N LEU A 117 -4.18 6.84 -16.13
CA LEU A 117 -3.66 8.20 -15.94
C LEU A 117 -2.17 8.17 -15.59
N GLY A 118 -1.78 7.33 -14.64
CA GLY A 118 -0.39 7.12 -14.23
C GLY A 118 0.56 6.65 -15.34
N ARG A 119 0.05 5.94 -16.35
CA ARG A 119 0.86 5.54 -17.52
C ARG A 119 1.09 6.68 -18.51
N ASN A 120 0.24 7.70 -18.47
CA ASN A 120 0.27 8.84 -19.40
C ASN A 120 0.82 10.13 -18.76
N VAL A 121 1.32 10.06 -17.52
CA VAL A 121 2.00 11.17 -16.86
C VAL A 121 3.17 11.68 -17.70
N GLN A 122 3.18 12.99 -17.95
CA GLN A 122 4.21 13.69 -18.71
C GLN A 122 5.54 13.75 -17.95
N ASN A 123 6.63 14.03 -18.68
CA ASN A 123 8.00 14.16 -18.13
C ASN A 123 8.49 12.94 -17.34
N PHE A 124 7.88 11.77 -17.55
CA PHE A 124 8.23 10.56 -16.82
C PHE A 124 9.66 10.11 -17.10
N VAL A 125 10.43 9.94 -16.02
CA VAL A 125 11.78 9.37 -16.04
C VAL A 125 11.82 8.14 -15.16
N GLU A 126 12.06 6.97 -15.76
CA GLU A 126 11.98 5.68 -15.07
C GLU A 126 12.96 5.58 -13.88
N SER A 127 14.18 6.07 -14.02
CA SER A 127 15.18 6.04 -12.94
C SER A 127 14.76 6.87 -11.73
N VAL A 128 14.18 8.05 -11.97
CA VAL A 128 13.63 8.92 -10.92
C VAL A 128 12.46 8.24 -10.22
N TRP A 129 11.55 7.62 -10.99
CA TRP A 129 10.44 6.85 -10.42
C TRP A 129 10.94 5.70 -9.56
N LYS A 130 11.92 4.91 -10.04
CA LYS A 130 12.46 3.78 -9.30
C LYS A 130 13.08 4.17 -7.95
N GLY A 131 13.66 5.37 -7.86
CA GLY A 131 14.20 5.90 -6.61
C GLY A 131 13.16 6.41 -5.60
N ASN A 132 11.94 6.73 -6.05
CA ASN A 132 10.93 7.41 -5.23
C ASN A 132 9.68 6.58 -4.94
N ALA A 133 9.30 5.67 -5.84
CA ALA A 133 8.03 4.95 -5.77
C ALA A 133 7.83 4.17 -4.46
N GLY A 134 8.92 3.60 -3.92
CA GLY A 134 8.87 2.80 -2.70
C GLY A 134 8.40 3.61 -1.49
N TRP A 135 9.01 4.77 -1.24
CA TRP A 135 8.64 5.57 -0.07
C TRP A 135 7.25 6.20 -0.24
N MET A 136 6.84 6.57 -1.46
CA MET A 136 5.48 7.06 -1.73
C MET A 136 4.44 5.96 -1.47
N SER A 137 4.75 4.72 -1.86
CA SER A 137 3.92 3.56 -1.55
C SER A 137 3.82 3.31 -0.05
N ASP A 138 4.93 3.44 0.70
CA ASP A 138 4.94 3.26 2.14
C ASP A 138 4.04 4.29 2.83
N VAL A 139 4.11 5.56 2.44
CA VAL A 139 3.26 6.63 2.97
C VAL A 139 1.77 6.38 2.65
N ALA A 140 1.45 6.02 1.41
CA ALA A 140 0.06 5.76 1.01
C ALA A 140 -0.55 4.55 1.73
N ILE A 141 0.21 3.48 1.92
CA ILE A 141 -0.23 2.30 2.68
C ILE A 141 -0.39 2.65 4.16
N LEU A 142 0.52 3.44 4.74
CA LEU A 142 0.41 3.89 6.11
C LEU A 142 -0.87 4.72 6.34
N ILE A 143 -1.15 5.70 5.48
CA ILE A 143 -2.39 6.48 5.52
C ILE A 143 -3.60 5.57 5.42
N LYS A 144 -3.60 4.62 4.46
CA LYS A 144 -4.68 3.64 4.29
C LYS A 144 -4.93 2.85 5.58
N CYS A 145 -3.88 2.34 6.21
CA CYS A 145 -3.98 1.58 7.46
C CYS A 145 -4.54 2.44 8.61
N LEU A 146 -3.98 3.64 8.80
CA LEU A 146 -4.39 4.52 9.91
C LEU A 146 -5.82 5.04 9.78
N GLN A 147 -6.32 5.20 8.55
CA GLN A 147 -7.69 5.64 8.29
C GLN A 147 -8.70 4.48 8.20
N ASN A 148 -8.24 3.24 8.01
CA ASN A 148 -9.09 2.06 7.83
C ASN A 148 -8.61 0.93 8.75
N VAL A 149 -9.24 0.85 9.94
CA VAL A 149 -8.84 -0.09 11.01
C VAL A 149 -8.76 -1.55 10.54
N GLU A 150 -9.68 -2.01 9.69
CA GLU A 150 -9.65 -3.39 9.19
C GLU A 150 -8.41 -3.69 8.33
N VAL A 151 -7.93 -2.71 7.56
CA VAL A 151 -6.73 -2.86 6.74
C VAL A 151 -5.49 -2.96 7.63
N MET A 152 -5.44 -2.11 8.65
CA MET A 152 -4.38 -2.14 9.65
C MET A 152 -4.35 -3.49 10.38
N GLU A 153 -5.50 -3.97 10.86
CA GLU A 153 -5.59 -5.26 11.52
C GLU A 153 -5.14 -6.39 10.60
N GLU A 154 -5.65 -6.43 9.36
CA GLU A 154 -5.22 -7.41 8.36
C GLU A 154 -3.70 -7.40 8.17
N LEU A 155 -3.09 -6.21 8.03
CA LEU A 155 -1.65 -6.07 7.87
C LEU A 155 -0.87 -6.57 9.10
N VAL A 156 -1.27 -6.17 10.30
CA VAL A 156 -0.62 -6.55 11.57
C VAL A 156 -0.72 -8.06 11.84
N ARG A 157 -1.81 -8.70 11.42
CA ARG A 157 -1.95 -10.17 11.52
C ARG A 157 -0.89 -10.90 10.72
N THR A 158 -0.36 -10.33 9.65
CA THR A 158 0.71 -10.96 8.86
C THR A 158 2.10 -10.90 9.52
N ARG A 159 2.24 -10.39 10.75
CA ARG A 159 3.54 -10.26 11.42
C ARG A 159 4.37 -11.55 11.38
N GLY A 160 5.65 -11.41 11.08
CA GLY A 160 6.57 -12.54 10.89
C GLY A 160 6.47 -13.24 9.53
N LEU A 161 5.52 -12.88 8.67
CA LEU A 161 5.40 -13.41 7.31
C LEU A 161 5.97 -12.43 6.28
N MET A 162 6.56 -12.97 5.22
CA MET A 162 6.76 -12.23 3.98
C MET A 162 5.44 -12.05 3.26
N ILE A 163 5.20 -10.87 2.70
CA ILE A 163 3.98 -10.57 1.93
C ILE A 163 4.35 -10.56 0.45
N GLY A 164 3.53 -11.19 -0.41
CA GLY A 164 3.74 -11.22 -1.86
C GLY A 164 2.49 -10.84 -2.66
N GLU A 165 2.60 -9.87 -3.55
CA GLU A 165 1.57 -9.66 -4.58
C GLU A 165 1.81 -10.68 -5.70
N ALA A 166 0.91 -11.64 -5.83
CA ALA A 166 1.06 -12.82 -6.67
C ALA A 166 0.53 -12.64 -8.11
N SER A 167 0.85 -11.49 -8.72
CA SER A 167 0.67 -11.28 -10.15
C SER A 167 1.72 -12.03 -10.95
N LYS A 168 1.25 -12.85 -11.89
CA LYS A 168 2.10 -13.61 -12.82
C LYS A 168 2.89 -12.73 -13.79
N ARG A 169 2.34 -11.55 -14.13
CA ARG A 169 2.86 -10.66 -15.18
C ARG A 169 3.64 -9.47 -14.63
N ASP A 170 3.40 -9.10 -13.37
CA ASP A 170 4.11 -7.98 -12.75
C ASP A 170 5.43 -8.46 -12.13
N LEU A 171 6.55 -7.98 -12.68
CA LEU A 171 7.90 -8.30 -12.21
C LEU A 171 8.51 -7.18 -11.34
N VAL A 172 7.79 -6.08 -11.11
CA VAL A 172 8.27 -4.94 -10.31
C VAL A 172 7.51 -4.89 -8.99
N TRP A 173 6.19 -4.72 -9.05
CA TRP A 173 5.35 -4.63 -7.86
C TRP A 173 4.94 -5.99 -7.33
N GLY A 174 4.82 -6.97 -8.23
CA GLY A 174 4.50 -8.36 -7.90
C GLY A 174 5.71 -9.28 -7.80
N ILE A 175 5.44 -10.52 -7.38
CA ILE A 175 6.42 -11.61 -7.26
C ILE A 175 6.66 -12.34 -8.59
N GLY A 176 5.90 -12.03 -9.64
CA GLY A 176 6.02 -12.68 -10.95
C GLY A 176 5.56 -14.15 -10.96
N VAL A 177 4.71 -14.56 -10.03
CA VAL A 177 4.19 -15.94 -9.90
C VAL A 177 2.73 -15.85 -9.49
N GLU A 178 1.86 -16.64 -10.12
CA GLU A 178 0.44 -16.68 -9.75
C GLU A 178 0.23 -17.31 -8.37
N ALA A 179 -0.73 -16.79 -7.59
CA ALA A 179 -1.00 -17.27 -6.23
C ALA A 179 -1.22 -18.79 -6.15
N SER A 180 -1.90 -19.38 -7.13
CA SER A 180 -2.22 -20.82 -7.19
C SER A 180 -1.02 -21.73 -7.45
N HIS A 181 0.13 -21.19 -7.86
CA HIS A 181 1.31 -21.99 -8.13
C HIS A 181 2.15 -22.15 -6.85
N ALA A 182 2.63 -23.35 -6.53
CA ALA A 182 3.38 -23.62 -5.29
C ALA A 182 4.62 -22.72 -5.10
N ALA A 183 5.25 -22.27 -6.20
CA ALA A 183 6.35 -21.31 -6.15
C ALA A 183 5.97 -19.92 -5.58
N SER A 184 4.68 -19.58 -5.48
CA SER A 184 4.24 -18.34 -4.82
C SER A 184 4.57 -18.34 -3.32
N LEU A 185 4.68 -19.53 -2.71
CA LEU A 185 4.99 -19.72 -1.29
C LEU A 185 6.48 -19.93 -0.99
N ASP A 186 7.34 -19.77 -2.00
CA ASP A 186 8.80 -19.91 -1.90
C ASP A 186 9.48 -18.65 -2.47
N PRO A 187 9.90 -17.70 -1.61
CA PRO A 187 10.48 -16.43 -2.04
C PRO A 187 11.73 -16.58 -2.91
N ASN A 188 12.46 -17.69 -2.81
CA ASN A 188 13.62 -17.96 -3.67
C ASN A 188 13.23 -18.25 -5.13
N LYS A 189 11.95 -18.54 -5.38
CA LYS A 189 11.40 -18.79 -6.73
C LYS A 189 10.63 -17.60 -7.28
N TRP A 190 10.55 -16.49 -6.54
CA TRP A 190 9.96 -15.25 -7.04
C TRP A 190 10.85 -14.66 -8.12
N ARG A 191 10.22 -14.31 -9.24
CA ARG A 191 10.91 -13.72 -10.41
C ARG A 191 10.79 -12.20 -10.42
N GLY A 192 9.79 -11.67 -9.73
CA GLY A 192 9.53 -10.25 -9.60
C GLY A 192 10.19 -9.65 -8.36
N LYS A 193 10.28 -8.31 -8.33
CA LYS A 193 10.89 -7.56 -7.23
C LYS A 193 9.98 -7.41 -6.01
N ASN A 194 8.68 -7.65 -6.14
CA ASN A 194 7.71 -7.61 -5.04
C ASN A 194 7.71 -6.28 -4.26
N TRP A 195 7.75 -5.14 -4.95
CA TRP A 195 7.80 -3.84 -4.27
C TRP A 195 6.60 -3.60 -3.35
N LEU A 196 5.39 -4.03 -3.74
CA LEU A 196 4.21 -3.87 -2.89
C LEU A 196 4.34 -4.66 -1.59
N GLY A 197 4.73 -5.94 -1.67
CA GLY A 197 4.93 -6.78 -0.50
C GLY A 197 6.01 -6.23 0.44
N GLN A 198 7.11 -5.69 -0.11
CA GLN A 198 8.15 -5.04 0.68
C GLN A 198 7.64 -3.78 1.39
N SER A 199 6.85 -2.95 0.71
CA SER A 199 6.22 -1.76 1.31
C SER A 199 5.26 -2.12 2.43
N LEU A 200 4.39 -3.12 2.22
CA LEU A 200 3.48 -3.63 3.24
C LEU A 200 4.25 -4.12 4.48
N VAL A 201 5.34 -4.88 4.29
CA VAL A 201 6.19 -5.31 5.40
C VAL A 201 6.82 -4.12 6.12
N ARG A 202 7.40 -3.13 5.42
CA ARG A 202 7.99 -1.94 6.07
C ARG A 202 6.95 -1.17 6.89
N VAL A 203 5.74 -0.97 6.34
CA VAL A 203 4.65 -0.30 7.05
C VAL A 203 4.20 -1.10 8.26
N ARG A 204 4.09 -2.43 8.13
CA ARG A 204 3.75 -3.30 9.26
C ARG A 204 4.78 -3.18 10.38
N GLU A 205 6.06 -3.29 10.06
CA GLU A 205 7.12 -3.19 11.07
C GLU A 205 7.14 -1.78 11.69
N PHE A 206 6.92 -0.73 10.90
CA PHE A 206 6.77 0.64 11.41
C PHE A 206 5.61 0.80 12.40
N LEU A 207 4.45 0.19 12.11
CA LEU A 207 3.29 0.21 12.99
C LEU A 207 3.53 -0.60 14.28
N LEU A 208 4.32 -1.67 14.21
CA LEU A 208 4.65 -2.51 15.37
C LEU A 208 5.76 -1.94 16.26
N GLN A 209 6.51 -0.93 15.79
CA GLN A 209 7.55 -0.27 16.58
C GLN A 209 6.97 0.78 17.55
N GLU A 210 7.51 0.84 18.76
CA GLU A 210 6.99 1.68 19.86
C GLU A 210 7.56 3.12 19.88
N GLU A 211 8.53 3.42 19.03
CA GLU A 211 9.33 4.66 19.10
C GLU A 211 8.57 5.89 18.58
N ALA A 212 8.17 6.78 19.51
CA ALA A 212 7.59 8.08 19.19
C ALA A 212 8.56 8.92 18.33
N GLY A 213 8.06 9.54 17.26
CA GLY A 213 8.86 10.38 16.36
C GLY A 213 9.51 9.64 15.18
N LEU A 214 9.48 8.30 15.15
CA LEU A 214 9.89 7.56 13.97
C LEU A 214 9.00 7.92 12.77
N LEU A 215 9.62 8.16 11.63
CA LEU A 215 8.96 8.38 10.35
C LEU A 215 9.20 7.18 9.44
N ILE A 216 8.22 6.85 8.62
CA ILE A 216 8.35 5.78 7.62
C ILE A 216 9.25 6.18 6.43
N THR A 217 9.49 7.48 6.27
CA THR A 217 10.39 8.09 5.27
C THR A 217 10.96 9.39 5.83
N SER A 218 11.90 10.04 5.14
CA SER A 218 12.49 11.30 5.63
C SER A 218 11.46 12.43 5.73
N GLU A 219 11.72 13.43 6.58
CA GLU A 219 10.88 14.63 6.67
C GLU A 219 10.75 15.33 5.32
N GLN A 220 11.85 15.45 4.56
CA GLN A 220 11.85 16.05 3.24
C GLN A 220 10.93 15.31 2.25
N ASN A 221 10.87 13.97 2.32
CA ASN A 221 9.97 13.20 1.49
C ASN A 221 8.51 13.38 1.91
N LEU A 222 8.23 13.49 3.21
CA LEU A 222 6.87 13.81 3.68
C LEU A 222 6.45 15.22 3.27
N ASP A 223 7.34 16.20 3.39
CA ASP A 223 7.06 17.58 2.98
C ASP A 223 6.79 17.64 1.46
N LEU A 224 7.61 16.95 0.66
CA LEU A 224 7.39 16.81 -0.77
C LEU A 224 6.04 16.14 -1.08
N PHE A 225 5.72 15.03 -0.42
CA PHE A 225 4.46 14.30 -0.60
C PHE A 225 3.26 15.21 -0.36
N TYR A 226 3.23 15.90 0.78
CA TYR A 226 2.11 16.76 1.14
C TYR A 226 2.03 18.02 0.27
N SER A 227 3.16 18.52 -0.24
CA SER A 227 3.16 19.68 -1.14
C SER A 227 2.32 19.47 -2.41
N TRP A 228 2.12 18.22 -2.85
CA TRP A 228 1.28 17.91 -4.01
C TRP A 228 -0.22 18.01 -3.75
N PHE A 229 -0.64 17.99 -2.48
CA PHE A 229 -2.04 17.99 -2.07
C PHE A 229 -2.47 19.29 -1.37
N GLU A 230 -1.52 20.10 -0.92
CA GLU A 230 -1.80 21.39 -0.28
C GLU A 230 -2.27 22.44 -1.32
N GLY A 231 -3.37 23.13 -1.03
CA GLY A 231 -3.85 24.28 -1.83
C GLY A 231 -4.55 23.96 -3.16
N LYS A 232 -4.70 22.69 -3.54
CA LYS A 232 -5.45 22.27 -4.73
C LYS A 232 -6.95 22.21 -4.37
N GLN A 233 -7.72 23.23 -4.77
CA GLN A 233 -9.16 23.30 -4.51
C GLN A 233 -9.96 22.42 -5.47
N ILE A 234 -11.00 21.78 -4.95
CA ILE A 234 -12.12 21.26 -5.74
C ILE A 234 -13.02 22.48 -6.02
N GLN A 235 -13.07 22.95 -7.26
CA GLN A 235 -14.11 23.90 -7.70
C GLN A 235 -15.38 23.15 -8.08
#